data_AF-A0AAP2E260-F1
#
_entry.id   AF-A0AAP2E260-F1
#
_cell.length_a   1.000
_cell.length_b   1.000
_cell.length_c   1.000
_cell.angle_alpha   90.00
_cell.angle_beta   90.00
_cell.angle_gamma   90.00
#
_symmetry.space_group_name_H-M   'P 1'
#
loop_
_entity.id
_entity.type
_entity.pdbx_description
1 polymer ?
#
loop_
_entity_poly.entity_id
_entity_poly.type
_entity_poly.pdbx_seq_one_letter_code
_entity_poly.pdbx_strand_id
1 'polypeptide(L)'
;MCKKMLFTALAVMLSVSVVVCQDLLDVDKVKDSELFVVKKGYDVQQRLKEIESIVGKDVTVYEVSGKQNKIKAVYTGKAEMASHPKFSDRDKASLIVVRTFENGVMRAYFPLTNNNKYRIYLKEAVK
;
A
#
# COMPACT_ATOMS: atom_id res chain seq x y z
N MET A 1 9.57 -29.69 58.75
CA MET A 1 8.54 -28.99 57.95
C MET A 1 9.23 -28.10 56.94
N CYS A 2 9.62 -28.66 55.79
CA CYS A 2 10.33 -27.94 54.74
C CYS A 2 9.36 -27.51 53.65
N LYS A 3 9.34 -26.20 53.39
CA LYS A 3 9.22 -25.50 52.10
C LYS A 3 7.97 -25.77 51.22
N LYS A 4 7.62 -24.72 50.47
CA LYS A 4 6.60 -24.61 49.40
C LYS A 4 5.23 -24.26 50.00
N MET A 5 4.76 -23.02 49.96
CA MET A 5 4.27 -22.37 48.74
C MET A 5 4.24 -20.83 48.89
N LEU A 6 5.39 -20.23 49.22
CA LEU A 6 5.74 -18.95 48.59
C LEU A 6 6.42 -19.34 47.26
N PHE A 7 6.12 -18.65 46.15
CA PHE A 7 6.65 -18.90 44.78
C PHE A 7 5.84 -19.82 43.85
N THR A 8 4.52 -19.64 43.79
CA THR A 8 3.84 -19.62 42.48
C THR A 8 3.81 -18.16 42.02
N ALA A 9 4.97 -17.59 41.66
CA ALA A 9 5.40 -17.58 40.26
C ALA A 9 4.26 -16.98 39.42
N LEU A 10 4.15 -15.66 39.24
CA LEU A 10 5.13 -14.76 38.60
C LEU A 10 5.70 -15.28 37.26
N ALA A 11 5.27 -16.44 36.80
CA ALA A 11 5.56 -17.04 35.51
C ALA A 11 4.32 -17.91 35.26
N VAL A 12 3.36 -17.56 34.41
CA VAL A 12 3.48 -17.44 32.96
C VAL A 12 2.26 -16.62 32.49
N MET A 13 2.14 -15.38 32.98
CA MET A 13 1.48 -14.33 32.21
C MET A 13 2.57 -13.41 31.63
N LEU A 14 3.64 -14.03 31.14
CA LEU A 14 4.29 -13.57 29.91
C LEU A 14 3.20 -13.64 28.84
N SER A 15 2.36 -12.61 28.86
CA SER A 15 1.70 -12.06 27.70
C SER A 15 2.74 -12.08 26.61
N VAL A 16 2.68 -13.14 25.82
CA VAL A 16 3.30 -13.21 24.51
C VAL A 16 2.60 -12.10 23.76
N SER A 17 3.12 -10.89 23.95
CA SER A 17 2.89 -9.76 23.09
C SER A 17 3.46 -10.27 21.80
N VAL A 18 2.60 -10.88 20.99
CA VAL A 18 2.92 -11.25 19.63
C VAL A 18 3.27 -9.90 19.02
N VAL A 19 4.58 -9.59 19.01
CA VAL A 19 5.12 -8.51 18.21
C VAL A 19 4.88 -9.01 16.81
N VAL A 20 3.68 -8.71 16.30
CA VAL A 20 3.38 -8.85 14.89
C VAL A 20 4.38 -7.91 14.26
N CYS A 21 5.49 -8.48 13.77
CA CYS A 21 6.49 -7.76 13.02
C CYS A 21 5.75 -7.18 11.82
N GLN A 22 5.38 -5.91 11.92
CA GLN A 22 4.63 -5.22 10.89
C GLN A 22 5.65 -4.71 9.91
N ASP A 23 5.63 -5.28 8.70
CA ASP A 23 6.56 -4.92 7.65
C ASP A 23 6.53 -3.40 7.42
N LEU A 24 7.73 -2.83 7.40
CA LEU A 24 7.95 -1.44 7.08
C LEU A 24 8.29 -1.37 5.60
N LEU A 25 7.68 -0.43 4.88
CA LEU A 25 8.14 -0.12 3.54
C LEU A 25 9.43 0.70 3.67
N ASP A 26 10.55 0.10 3.28
CA ASP A 26 11.84 0.78 3.19
C ASP A 26 11.83 1.74 2.00
N VAL A 27 11.18 2.88 2.19
CA VAL A 27 10.97 3.87 1.13
C VAL A 27 12.30 4.35 0.56
N ASP A 28 13.37 4.41 1.34
CA ASP A 28 14.66 4.91 0.86
C ASP A 28 15.30 3.98 -0.17
N LYS A 29 15.03 2.67 -0.13
CA LYS A 29 15.51 1.72 -1.15
C LYS A 29 14.74 1.77 -2.47
N VAL A 30 13.47 2.15 -2.42
CA VAL A 30 12.57 2.11 -3.59
C VAL A 30 12.05 3.50 -3.99
N LYS A 31 12.58 4.56 -3.38
CA LYS A 31 12.08 5.93 -3.55
C LYS A 31 12.08 6.37 -5.01
N ASP A 32 13.15 6.03 -5.71
CA ASP A 32 13.38 6.44 -7.10
C ASP A 32 12.53 5.63 -8.10
N SER A 33 11.92 4.54 -7.65
CA SER A 33 11.01 3.71 -8.45
C SER A 33 9.53 3.96 -8.15
N GLU A 34 9.20 4.88 -7.23
CA GLU A 34 7.82 5.28 -6.98
C GLU A 34 7.28 6.05 -8.20
N LEU A 35 6.20 5.55 -8.80
CA LEU A 35 5.62 6.11 -10.02
C LEU A 35 5.06 7.52 -9.83
N PHE A 36 4.61 7.84 -8.61
CA PHE A 36 3.89 9.08 -8.31
C PHE A 36 4.41 9.76 -7.03
N VAL A 37 5.71 10.06 -7.00
CA VAL A 37 6.38 10.69 -5.84
C VAL A 37 5.74 12.02 -5.45
N VAL A 38 5.37 12.85 -6.42
CA VAL A 38 4.79 14.17 -6.17
C VAL A 38 3.32 14.04 -5.77
N LYS A 39 3.03 14.36 -4.51
CA LYS A 39 1.71 14.22 -3.87
C LYS A 39 0.90 15.53 -3.77
N LYS A 40 1.51 16.69 -4.02
CA LYS A 40 0.84 18.00 -3.98
C LYS A 40 1.38 18.90 -5.09
N GLY A 41 0.54 19.82 -5.57
CA GLY A 41 0.93 20.82 -6.57
C GLY A 41 1.30 20.24 -7.95
N TYR A 42 0.87 19.02 -8.26
CA TYR A 42 1.09 18.41 -9.58
C TYR A 42 0.07 18.92 -10.59
N ASP A 43 0.47 18.94 -11.87
CA ASP A 43 -0.46 19.19 -12.97
C ASP A 43 -1.33 17.97 -13.23
N VAL A 44 -2.65 18.17 -13.27
CA VAL A 44 -3.63 17.08 -13.42
C VAL A 44 -3.52 16.41 -14.78
N GLN A 45 -3.31 17.18 -15.85
CA GLN A 45 -3.24 16.64 -17.21
C GLN A 45 -1.96 15.84 -17.43
N GLN A 46 -0.84 16.31 -16.88
CA GLN A 46 0.41 15.55 -16.84
C GLN A 46 0.24 14.24 -16.07
N ARG A 47 -0.41 14.27 -14.89
CA ARG A 47 -0.64 13.06 -14.09
C ARG A 47 -1.53 12.04 -14.81
N LEU A 48 -2.53 12.51 -15.57
CA LEU A 48 -3.36 11.64 -16.42
C LEU A 48 -2.50 10.93 -17.48
N LYS A 49 -1.61 11.66 -18.16
CA LYS A 49 -0.68 11.06 -19.13
C LYS A 49 0.30 10.07 -18.50
N GLU A 50 0.80 10.36 -17.30
CA GLU A 50 1.63 9.44 -16.53
C GLU A 50 0.85 8.14 -16.20
N ILE A 51 -0.40 8.25 -15.77
CA ILE A 51 -1.28 7.09 -15.52
C ILE A 51 -1.57 6.32 -16.81
N GLU A 52 -1.89 6.99 -17.92
CA GLU A 52 -2.10 6.37 -19.23
C GLU A 52 -0.87 5.56 -19.68
N SER A 53 0.33 6.08 -19.45
CA SER A 53 1.59 5.43 -19.84
C SER A 53 1.90 4.10 -19.12
N ILE A 54 1.19 3.83 -18.02
CA ILE A 54 1.36 2.61 -17.23
C ILE A 54 0.18 1.65 -17.33
N VAL A 55 -0.89 2.02 -18.05
CA VAL A 55 -2.03 1.12 -18.29
C VAL A 55 -1.56 -0.21 -18.89
N GLY A 56 -2.09 -1.31 -18.38
CA GLY A 56 -1.73 -2.68 -18.79
C GLY A 56 -0.48 -3.25 -18.10
N LYS A 57 0.35 -2.42 -17.48
CA LYS A 57 1.53 -2.86 -16.72
C LYS A 57 1.13 -3.41 -15.35
N ASP A 58 1.96 -4.32 -14.82
CA ASP A 58 1.79 -4.83 -13.47
C ASP A 58 2.35 -3.82 -12.46
N VAL A 59 1.51 -3.43 -11.52
CA VAL A 59 1.83 -2.45 -10.48
C VAL A 59 1.58 -3.02 -9.09
N THR A 60 2.34 -2.52 -8.12
CA THR A 60 2.16 -2.82 -6.69
C THR A 60 1.86 -1.52 -5.95
N VAL A 61 0.76 -1.51 -5.21
CA VAL A 61 0.32 -0.42 -4.34
C VAL A 61 0.47 -0.87 -2.90
N TYR A 62 1.24 -0.11 -2.13
CA TYR A 62 1.33 -0.24 -0.68
C TYR A 62 0.44 0.82 -0.04
N GLU A 63 -0.51 0.38 0.77
CA GLU A 63 -1.15 1.25 1.75
C GLU A 63 -0.23 1.34 2.97
N VAL A 64 0.20 2.56 3.31
CA VAL A 64 1.15 2.83 4.37
C VAL A 64 0.57 3.78 5.42
N SER A 65 1.09 3.70 6.64
CA SER A 65 0.66 4.53 7.76
C SER A 65 1.83 4.98 8.64
N GLY A 66 1.65 6.12 9.31
CA GLY A 66 2.65 6.71 10.19
C GLY A 66 3.87 7.27 9.45
N LYS A 67 4.80 7.85 10.21
CA LYS A 67 6.03 8.45 9.65
C LYS A 67 7.02 7.41 9.08
N GLN A 68 6.93 6.17 9.56
CA GLN A 68 7.80 5.07 9.16
C GLN A 68 7.25 4.25 7.98
N ASN A 69 6.18 4.71 7.31
CA ASN A 69 5.54 4.01 6.19
C ASN A 69 5.23 2.52 6.48
N LYS A 70 4.65 2.25 7.64
CA LYS A 70 4.25 0.90 8.04
C LYS A 70 3.18 0.37 7.09
N ILE A 71 3.43 -0.79 6.49
CA ILE A 71 2.56 -1.42 5.50
C ILE A 71 1.28 -1.91 6.19
N LYS A 72 0.13 -1.52 5.64
CA LYS A 72 -1.21 -1.92 6.08
C LYS A 72 -1.82 -2.94 5.14
N ALA A 73 -1.64 -2.73 3.85
CA ALA A 73 -2.12 -3.61 2.81
C ALA A 73 -1.22 -3.51 1.57
N VAL A 74 -1.17 -4.59 0.80
CA VAL A 74 -0.47 -4.67 -0.47
C VAL A 74 -1.43 -5.14 -1.54
N TYR A 75 -1.49 -4.38 -2.63
CA TYR A 75 -2.30 -4.70 -3.81
C TYR A 75 -1.37 -4.83 -5.00
N THR A 76 -1.34 -5.99 -5.64
CA THR A 76 -0.61 -6.17 -6.90
C THR A 76 -1.61 -6.56 -7.97
N GLY A 77 -1.49 -5.96 -9.15
CA GLY A 77 -2.44 -6.15 -10.24
C GLY A 77 -2.06 -5.37 -11.48
N LYS A 78 -2.94 -5.38 -12.49
CA LYS A 78 -2.76 -4.59 -13.71
C LYS A 78 -3.32 -3.19 -13.52
N ALA A 79 -2.57 -2.19 -13.96
CA ALA A 79 -3.03 -0.82 -14.00
C ALA A 79 -4.10 -0.63 -15.08
N GLU A 80 -5.21 -0.01 -14.72
CA GLU A 80 -6.28 0.39 -15.64
C GLU A 80 -6.65 1.86 -15.39
N MET A 81 -7.19 2.51 -16.42
CA MET A 81 -7.81 3.83 -16.25
C MET A 81 -9.22 3.71 -15.69
N ALA A 82 -9.58 4.66 -14.83
CA ALA A 82 -10.95 4.78 -14.36
C ALA A 82 -11.88 5.32 -15.45
N SER A 83 -12.68 4.44 -16.05
CA SER A 83 -13.82 4.83 -16.88
C SER A 83 -15.09 4.91 -16.02
N HIS A 84 -15.28 6.01 -15.29
CA HIS A 84 -16.54 6.27 -14.59
C HIS A 84 -17.13 7.60 -15.07
N PRO A 85 -18.33 7.60 -15.71
CA PRO A 85 -18.90 8.80 -16.33
C PRO A 85 -19.30 9.91 -15.34
N LYS A 86 -19.20 9.64 -14.03
CA LYS A 86 -19.53 10.58 -12.94
C LYS A 86 -18.29 11.16 -12.23
N PHE A 87 -17.09 10.81 -12.67
CA PHE A 87 -15.85 11.31 -12.08
C PHE A 87 -15.51 12.70 -12.64
N SER A 88 -15.24 13.66 -11.75
CA SER A 88 -14.63 14.92 -12.14
C SER A 88 -13.21 14.69 -12.69
N ASP A 89 -12.61 15.63 -13.42
CA ASP A 89 -11.26 15.42 -13.96
C ASP A 89 -10.21 15.19 -12.86
N ARG A 90 -10.45 15.74 -11.66
CA ARG A 90 -9.67 15.44 -10.45
C ARG A 90 -9.83 13.98 -10.00
N ASP A 91 -11.02 13.41 -10.15
CA ASP A 91 -11.32 11.99 -9.89
C ASP A 91 -10.89 11.08 -11.05
N LYS A 92 -10.54 11.63 -12.21
CA LYS A 92 -9.93 10.87 -13.33
C LYS A 92 -8.42 10.71 -13.17
N ALA A 93 -7.74 11.55 -12.39
CA ALA A 93 -6.32 11.41 -12.01
C ALA A 93 -6.06 10.26 -11.01
N SER A 94 -6.84 9.20 -11.17
CA SER A 94 -6.97 8.01 -10.34
C SER A 94 -6.32 6.84 -11.05
N LEU A 95 -5.47 6.10 -10.35
CA LEU A 95 -5.02 4.80 -10.84
C LEU A 95 -6.02 3.74 -10.38
N ILE A 96 -6.54 2.92 -11.29
CA ILE A 96 -7.18 1.67 -10.89
C ILE A 96 -6.14 0.58 -10.92
N VAL A 97 -6.04 -0.20 -9.85
CA VAL A 97 -5.27 -1.43 -9.87
C VAL A 97 -6.24 -2.59 -9.77
N VAL A 98 -6.33 -3.34 -10.85
CA VAL A 98 -7.20 -4.51 -10.96
C VAL A 98 -6.44 -5.74 -10.53
N ARG A 99 -6.89 -6.37 -9.44
CA ARG A 99 -6.34 -7.61 -8.91
C ARG A 99 -7.26 -8.76 -9.29
N THR A 100 -6.76 -9.68 -10.11
CA THR A 100 -7.45 -10.95 -10.36
C THR A 100 -7.14 -11.91 -9.21
N PHE A 101 -8.16 -12.48 -8.58
CA PHE A 101 -8.02 -13.58 -7.62
C PHE A 101 -8.63 -14.84 -8.22
N GLU A 102 -8.30 -16.00 -7.64
CA GLU A 102 -8.84 -17.31 -8.06
C GLU A 102 -10.38 -17.37 -8.02
N ASN A 103 -11.03 -16.51 -7.22
CA ASN A 103 -12.49 -16.49 -7.02
C ASN A 103 -13.19 -15.33 -7.77
N GLY A 104 -12.50 -14.61 -8.66
CA GLY A 104 -13.07 -13.49 -9.43
C GLY A 104 -12.15 -12.26 -9.53
N VAL A 105 -12.67 -11.19 -10.14
CA VAL A 105 -11.92 -9.93 -10.32
C VAL A 105 -12.21 -8.98 -9.17
N MET A 106 -11.19 -8.57 -8.42
CA MET A 106 -11.28 -7.47 -7.45
C MET A 106 -10.72 -6.20 -8.09
N ARG A 107 -11.57 -5.21 -8.30
CA ARG A 107 -11.15 -3.87 -8.74
C ARG A 107 -10.92 -2.99 -7.52
N ALA A 108 -9.66 -2.61 -7.28
CA ALA A 108 -9.33 -1.65 -6.24
C ALA A 108 -9.11 -0.28 -6.90
N TYR A 109 -9.93 0.68 -6.51
CA TYR A 109 -9.88 2.05 -7.01
C TYR A 109 -9.00 2.87 -6.10
N PHE A 110 -7.92 3.45 -6.64
CA PHE A 110 -7.06 4.37 -5.92
C PHE A 110 -7.28 5.77 -6.50
N PRO A 111 -8.30 6.49 -5.99
CA PRO A 111 -8.82 7.69 -6.64
C PRO A 111 -7.82 8.85 -6.71
N LEU A 112 -6.65 8.69 -6.11
CA LEU A 112 -5.70 9.76 -5.93
C LEU A 112 -4.30 9.18 -5.76
N THR A 113 -3.49 9.33 -6.81
CA THR A 113 -2.01 9.15 -6.74
C THR A 113 -1.33 10.16 -5.81
N ASN A 114 -2.11 11.13 -5.30
CA ASN A 114 -1.68 12.24 -4.46
C ASN A 114 -1.81 11.97 -2.94
N ASN A 115 -2.36 10.83 -2.55
CA ASN A 115 -2.52 10.50 -1.14
C ASN A 115 -1.23 9.88 -0.58
N ASN A 116 -0.67 10.50 0.45
CA ASN A 116 0.56 10.03 1.13
C ASN A 116 0.42 8.64 1.76
N LYS A 117 -0.81 8.14 1.93
CA LYS A 117 -1.06 6.77 2.40
C LYS A 117 -0.83 5.73 1.32
N TYR A 118 -0.67 6.11 0.05
CA TYR A 118 -0.45 5.16 -1.04
C TYR A 118 0.89 5.41 -1.73
N ARG A 119 1.68 4.35 -1.83
CA ARG A 119 2.95 4.29 -2.55
C ARG A 119 2.78 3.31 -3.69
N ILE A 120 3.07 3.73 -4.92
CA ILE A 120 2.73 2.99 -6.13
C ILE A 120 4.00 2.76 -6.93
N TYR A 121 4.25 1.52 -7.31
CA TYR A 121 5.46 1.08 -8.00
C TYR A 121 5.10 0.17 -9.18
N LEU A 122 5.99 0.11 -10.17
CA LEU A 122 5.98 -1.04 -11.08
C LEU A 122 6.39 -2.29 -10.30
N LYS A 123 5.70 -3.41 -10.54
CA LYS A 123 5.95 -4.67 -9.82
C LYS A 123 7.41 -5.13 -9.90
N GLU A 124 8.09 -4.84 -11.00
CA GLU A 124 9.50 -5.19 -11.21
C GLU A 124 10.48 -4.42 -10.33
N ALA A 125 10.10 -3.23 -9.85
CA ALA A 125 10.98 -2.33 -9.12
C ALA A 125 10.96 -2.53 -7.60
N VAL A 126 10.15 -3.48 -7.11
CA VAL A 126 9.96 -3.79 -5.68
C VAL A 126 10.20 -5.28 -5.38
N LYS A 127 10.96 -5.96 -6.24
CA LYS A 127 11.38 -7.37 -6.05
C LYS A 127 12.46 -7.52 -5.01
#